data_AF-A0A1C6JLD9-F1
#
_entry.id   AF-A0A1C6JLD9-F1
#
_cell.length_a   1.000
_cell.length_b   1.000
_cell.length_c   1.000
_cell.angle_alpha   90.00
_cell.angle_beta   90.00
_cell.angle_gamma   90.00
#
_symmetry.space_group_name_H-M   'P 1'
#
loop_
_entity.id
_entity.type
_entity.pdbx_description
1 polymer ?
#
loop_
_entity_poly.entity_id
_entity_poly.type
_entity_poly.pdbx_seq_one_letter_code
_entity_poly.pdbx_strand_id
1 'polypeptide(L)'
;MFGFWKKKGGEVPEEQQWQRSAEQRAKERQQAAEIPQALRTLGQDFLPEELEILAVTGANPFSGSQGEEGEGLWPAFIGLTAWMEADGPELHQGAFRLETIADNQLMPVLRQRARPDFIIRFRARRSEDGTRLLLLDLPEPGFDPELKAILDEQKKPVTFWVDGLGTFALNRALGWFEAEADWLGSPIRLDLDRDEDREKCLFYLRALMKGQADWDGRLRACAARDLLELANDWASDGGCEEHEPEEITREQFMERLEPDAVQISGDGSFDFWFNDGALFWGHSIHVTGSLEGGPEKAEMEG
;
A
#
# COMPACT_ATOMS: atom_id res chain seq x y z
N MET A 1 69.69 1.39 1.08
CA MET A 1 68.48 1.20 0.25
C MET A 1 67.39 0.66 1.16
N PHE A 2 66.41 1.51 1.46
CA PHE A 2 65.27 1.20 2.33
C PHE A 2 64.34 0.20 1.64
N GLY A 3 64.15 -0.98 2.24
CA GLY A 3 63.18 -1.96 1.79
C GLY A 3 61.79 -1.57 2.30
N PHE A 4 61.00 -0.92 1.45
CA PHE A 4 59.57 -0.70 1.67
C PHE A 4 58.83 -2.04 1.67
N TRP A 5 58.29 -2.44 2.82
CA TRP A 5 57.29 -3.50 2.92
C TRP A 5 55.95 -2.94 2.43
N LYS A 6 55.49 -3.38 1.25
CA LYS A 6 54.09 -3.21 0.83
C LYS A 6 53.22 -4.17 1.64
N LYS A 7 52.38 -3.65 2.54
CA LYS A 7 51.25 -4.41 3.08
C LYS A 7 50.27 -4.71 1.94
N LYS A 8 50.11 -6.00 1.64
CA LYS A 8 48.92 -6.55 0.97
C LYS A 8 47.78 -6.62 2.01
N GLY A 9 46.54 -6.49 1.54
CA GLY A 9 45.37 -6.99 2.26
C GLY A 9 44.36 -5.90 2.59
N GLY A 10 43.21 -5.94 1.91
CA GLY A 10 41.99 -5.28 2.34
C GLY A 10 41.40 -5.99 3.56
N GLU A 11 42.13 -5.94 4.68
CA GLU A 11 41.63 -6.36 5.98
C GLU A 11 41.28 -5.10 6.77
N VAL A 12 40.00 -4.96 7.11
CA VAL A 12 39.50 -3.94 8.03
C VAL A 12 40.25 -4.11 9.36
N PRO A 13 40.90 -3.07 9.92
CA PRO A 13 41.66 -3.17 11.17
C PRO A 13 40.82 -3.78 12.30
N GLU A 14 41.42 -4.67 13.09
CA GLU A 14 40.77 -5.41 14.19
C GLU A 14 40.06 -4.47 15.20
N GLU A 15 40.61 -3.26 15.43
CA GLU A 15 39.97 -2.20 16.21
C GLU A 15 38.66 -1.68 15.61
N GLN A 16 38.56 -1.55 14.28
CA GLN A 16 37.32 -1.12 13.62
C GLN A 16 36.25 -2.21 13.66
N GLN A 17 36.64 -3.49 13.62
CA GLN A 17 35.72 -4.60 13.81
C GLN A 17 35.19 -4.65 15.24
N TRP A 18 36.05 -4.40 16.24
CA TRP A 18 35.66 -4.33 17.64
C TRP A 18 34.73 -3.15 17.93
N GLN A 19 35.02 -1.97 17.38
CA GLN A 19 34.15 -0.79 17.52
C GLN A 19 32.76 -1.03 16.90
N ARG A 20 32.70 -1.56 15.68
CA ARG A 20 31.41 -1.93 15.05
C ARG A 20 30.64 -2.98 15.87
N SER A 21 31.33 -3.96 16.43
CA SER A 21 30.72 -4.98 17.30
C SER A 21 30.22 -4.39 18.62
N ALA A 22 30.95 -3.45 19.21
CA ALA A 22 30.57 -2.76 20.44
C ALA A 22 29.37 -1.81 20.23
N GLU A 23 29.37 -1.07 19.13
CA GLU A 23 28.24 -0.23 18.70
C GLU A 23 27.00 -1.07 18.44
N GLN A 24 27.13 -2.20 17.75
CA GLN A 24 26.02 -3.12 17.50
C GLN A 24 25.45 -3.70 18.80
N ARG A 25 26.30 -4.11 19.75
CA ARG A 25 25.84 -4.57 21.08
C ARG A 25 25.20 -3.46 21.91
N ALA A 26 25.67 -2.21 21.76
CA ALA A 26 25.05 -1.06 22.43
C ALA A 26 23.66 -0.79 21.87
N LYS A 27 23.50 -0.81 20.53
CA LYS A 27 22.19 -0.74 19.86
C LYS A 27 21.26 -1.87 20.30
N GLU A 28 21.72 -3.12 20.30
CA GLU A 28 20.94 -4.29 20.76
C GLU A 28 20.45 -4.13 22.21
N ARG A 29 21.30 -3.62 23.11
CA ARG A 29 20.94 -3.38 24.51
C ARG A 29 19.91 -2.26 24.67
N GLN A 30 20.03 -1.20 23.88
CA GLN A 30 19.09 -0.09 23.89
C GLN A 30 17.73 -0.55 23.37
N GLN A 31 17.70 -1.23 22.23
CA GLN A 31 16.49 -1.80 21.65
C GLN A 31 15.81 -2.81 22.59
N ALA A 32 16.58 -3.67 23.27
CA ALA A 32 16.04 -4.60 24.26
C ALA A 32 15.39 -3.92 25.48
N ALA A 33 15.79 -2.69 25.82
CA ALA A 33 15.17 -1.89 26.89
C ALA A 33 13.91 -1.15 26.41
N GLU A 34 13.82 -0.82 25.12
CA GLU A 34 12.67 -0.13 24.50
C GLU A 34 11.47 -1.07 24.29
N ILE A 35 11.70 -2.35 23.95
CA ILE A 35 10.64 -3.34 23.71
C ILE A 35 9.65 -3.45 24.88
N PRO A 36 10.09 -3.65 26.15
CA PRO A 36 9.17 -3.74 27.27
C PRO A 36 8.39 -2.45 27.53
N GLN A 37 8.96 -1.29 27.25
CA GLN A 37 8.27 -0.01 27.45
C GLN A 37 7.22 0.23 26.36
N ALA A 38 7.55 -0.01 25.10
CA ALA A 38 6.62 0.13 23.98
C ALA A 38 5.43 -0.82 24.10
N LEU A 39 5.68 -2.09 24.45
CA LEU A 39 4.63 -3.07 24.70
C LEU A 39 3.77 -2.70 25.92
N ARG A 40 4.35 -2.13 26.97
CA ARG A 40 3.58 -1.63 28.11
C ARG A 40 2.66 -0.48 27.73
N THR A 41 3.16 0.48 26.93
CA THR A 41 2.34 1.60 26.45
C THR A 41 1.21 1.12 25.58
N LEU A 42 1.48 0.24 24.60
CA LEU A 42 0.45 -0.34 23.74
C LEU A 42 -0.58 -1.15 24.56
N GLY A 43 -0.11 -1.91 25.55
CA GLY A 43 -0.94 -2.77 26.39
C GLY A 43 -1.83 -2.06 27.42
N GLN A 44 -1.82 -0.72 27.52
CA GLN A 44 -2.66 0.01 28.48
C GLN A 44 -4.16 -0.11 28.18
N ASP A 45 -4.53 -0.22 26.90
CA ASP A 45 -5.92 -0.32 26.45
C ASP A 45 -6.45 -1.77 26.44
N PHE A 46 -5.66 -2.72 26.94
CA PHE A 46 -5.94 -4.15 26.86
C PHE A 46 -6.16 -4.76 28.24
N LEU A 47 -7.15 -5.65 28.31
CA LEU A 47 -7.46 -6.43 29.49
C LEU A 47 -6.26 -7.34 29.85
N PRO A 48 -6.04 -7.64 31.14
CA PRO A 48 -4.89 -8.43 31.57
C PRO A 48 -4.99 -9.92 31.22
N GLU A 49 -6.18 -10.40 30.86
CA GLU A 49 -6.46 -11.79 30.55
C GLU A 49 -5.80 -12.21 29.22
N GLU A 50 -5.02 -13.29 29.27
CA GLU A 50 -4.37 -13.88 28.09
C GLU A 50 -5.20 -15.06 27.59
N LEU A 51 -5.60 -14.99 26.33
CA LEU A 51 -6.45 -15.96 25.66
C LEU A 51 -5.68 -16.64 24.54
N GLU A 52 -5.87 -17.95 24.37
CA GLU A 52 -5.51 -18.67 23.15
C GLU A 52 -6.60 -18.42 22.10
N ILE A 53 -6.23 -17.81 20.98
CA ILE A 53 -7.16 -17.36 19.95
C ILE A 53 -6.86 -18.05 18.63
N LEU A 54 -7.93 -18.43 17.93
CA LEU A 54 -7.92 -18.75 16.51
C LEU A 54 -8.58 -17.59 15.75
N ALA A 55 -7.98 -17.13 14.66
CA ALA A 55 -8.52 -16.03 13.88
C ALA A 55 -8.33 -16.19 12.38
N VAL A 56 -9.24 -15.60 11.60
CA VAL A 56 -9.15 -15.45 10.15
C VAL A 56 -8.55 -14.08 9.84
N THR A 57 -7.43 -14.06 9.14
CA THR A 57 -6.79 -12.84 8.66
C THR A 57 -7.53 -12.25 7.46
N GLY A 58 -7.51 -10.92 7.33
CA GLY A 58 -8.04 -10.19 6.19
C GLY A 58 -7.18 -10.33 4.92
N ALA A 59 -7.54 -9.55 3.89
CA ALA A 59 -6.86 -9.54 2.59
C ALA A 59 -5.50 -8.84 2.61
N ASN A 60 -5.23 -8.00 3.61
CA ASN A 60 -3.99 -7.24 3.73
C ASN A 60 -2.99 -7.94 4.65
N PRO A 61 -1.68 -7.94 4.32
CA PRO A 61 -0.64 -8.47 5.19
C PRO A 61 -0.44 -7.55 6.41
N PHE A 62 0.38 -8.01 7.36
CA PHE A 62 0.86 -7.14 8.43
C PHE A 62 1.50 -5.86 7.87
N SER A 63 1.01 -4.72 8.36
CA SER A 63 1.44 -3.37 7.98
C SER A 63 1.71 -2.52 9.22
N GLY A 64 2.52 -1.48 9.05
CA GLY A 64 2.83 -0.51 10.09
C GLY A 64 3.64 0.62 9.48
N SER A 65 3.55 1.81 10.07
CA SER A 65 4.33 2.98 9.64
C SER A 65 5.47 3.21 10.61
N GLN A 66 6.68 3.34 10.07
CA GLN A 66 7.85 3.82 10.78
C GLN A 66 7.80 5.36 10.73
N GLY A 67 7.82 6.04 11.88
CA GLY A 67 7.91 7.50 11.91
C GLY A 67 9.20 8.02 11.24
N GLU A 68 9.30 9.34 11.02
CA GLU A 68 10.35 10.01 10.22
C GLU A 68 11.81 9.66 10.59
N GLU A 69 12.09 9.20 11.82
CA GLU A 69 13.43 8.81 12.25
C GLU A 69 13.61 7.29 12.13
N GLY A 70 14.06 6.87 10.95
CA GLY A 70 14.28 5.47 10.59
C GLY A 70 15.35 4.76 11.41
N GLU A 71 14.99 4.25 12.59
CA GLU A 71 15.52 3.05 13.27
C GLU A 71 14.77 2.95 14.62
N GLY A 72 13.85 1.99 14.79
CA GLY A 72 13.09 1.89 16.04
C GLY A 72 11.99 0.84 16.02
N LEU A 73 11.23 0.79 17.12
CA LEU A 73 10.03 -0.02 17.26
C LEU A 73 8.80 0.79 16.83
N TRP A 74 7.90 0.20 16.06
CA TRP A 74 6.66 0.87 15.64
C TRP A 74 5.43 -0.03 15.77
N PRO A 75 4.23 0.56 15.91
CA PRO A 75 2.98 -0.19 15.88
C PRO A 75 2.79 -0.91 14.54
N ALA A 76 2.50 -2.20 14.62
CA ALA A 76 2.18 -3.05 13.49
C ALA A 76 0.84 -3.73 13.72
N PHE A 77 0.08 -3.94 12.66
CA PHE A 77 -1.22 -4.58 12.74
C PHE A 77 -1.55 -5.40 11.50
N ILE A 78 -2.48 -6.34 11.66
CA ILE A 78 -3.20 -7.01 10.58
C ILE A 78 -4.70 -6.99 10.89
N GLY A 79 -5.52 -6.85 9.85
CA GLY A 79 -6.98 -6.97 9.98
C GLY A 79 -7.39 -8.43 10.18
N LEU A 80 -8.40 -8.66 11.01
CA LEU A 80 -9.07 -9.95 11.18
C LEU A 80 -10.54 -9.81 10.81
N THR A 81 -11.09 -10.84 10.17
CA THR A 81 -12.51 -10.90 9.77
C THR A 81 -13.36 -11.73 10.72
N ALA A 82 -12.72 -12.64 11.45
CA ALA A 82 -13.32 -13.40 12.52
C ALA A 82 -12.27 -13.91 13.50
N TRP A 83 -12.68 -14.18 14.73
CA TRP A 83 -11.87 -14.88 15.72
C TRP A 83 -12.75 -15.62 16.75
N MET A 84 -12.15 -16.57 17.44
CA MET A 84 -12.74 -17.29 18.57
C MET A 84 -11.63 -17.70 19.54
N GLU A 85 -11.99 -17.95 20.80
CA GLU A 85 -11.09 -18.61 21.74
C GLU A 85 -10.92 -20.08 21.35
N ALA A 86 -9.72 -20.63 21.48
CA ALA A 86 -9.40 -21.98 20.98
C ALA A 86 -10.25 -23.09 21.63
N ASP A 87 -10.66 -22.90 22.88
CA ASP A 87 -11.54 -23.80 23.64
C ASP A 87 -12.96 -23.22 23.85
N GLY A 88 -13.24 -22.04 23.27
CA GLY A 88 -14.48 -21.31 23.46
C GLY A 88 -15.52 -21.60 22.38
N PRO A 89 -16.82 -21.54 22.69
CA PRO A 89 -17.88 -21.73 21.71
C PRO A 89 -18.26 -20.44 20.97
N GLU A 90 -17.70 -19.29 21.36
CA GLU A 90 -18.12 -17.99 20.85
C GLU A 90 -17.30 -17.59 19.61
N LEU A 91 -18.00 -17.49 18.48
CA LEU A 91 -17.46 -17.00 17.23
C LEU A 91 -17.77 -15.51 17.08
N HIS A 92 -16.72 -14.69 16.95
CA HIS A 92 -16.82 -13.28 16.68
C HIS A 92 -16.51 -13.01 15.21
N GLN A 93 -17.48 -12.49 14.44
CA GLN A 93 -17.30 -12.08 13.04
C GLN A 93 -17.51 -10.58 12.90
N GLY A 94 -16.61 -9.89 12.19
CA GLY A 94 -16.59 -8.44 12.11
C GLY A 94 -15.25 -7.88 11.64
N ALA A 95 -15.03 -6.58 11.86
CA ALA A 95 -13.74 -5.94 11.58
C ALA A 95 -12.94 -5.80 12.88
N PHE A 96 -11.88 -6.58 13.03
CA PHE A 96 -10.98 -6.52 14.19
C PHE A 96 -9.54 -6.26 13.76
N ARG A 97 -8.69 -5.88 14.70
CA ARG A 97 -7.24 -5.73 14.47
C ARG A 97 -6.44 -6.58 15.44
N LEU A 98 -5.43 -7.28 14.92
CA LEU A 98 -4.38 -7.88 15.72
C LEU A 98 -3.17 -6.95 15.68
N GLU A 99 -2.78 -6.43 16.83
CA GLU A 99 -1.79 -5.37 16.99
C GLU A 99 -0.57 -5.86 17.77
N THR A 100 0.59 -5.29 17.46
CA THR A 100 1.84 -5.50 18.18
C THR A 100 2.80 -4.34 17.93
N ILE A 101 3.97 -4.42 18.54
CA ILE A 101 5.11 -3.56 18.23
C ILE A 101 6.12 -4.39 17.44
N ALA A 102 6.57 -3.88 16.30
CA ALA A 102 7.51 -4.56 15.42
C ALA A 102 8.70 -3.67 15.05
N ASP A 103 9.75 -4.31 14.55
CA ASP A 103 10.90 -3.69 13.90
C ASP A 103 11.14 -4.33 12.53
N ASN A 104 12.25 -3.95 11.88
CA ASN A 104 12.64 -4.46 10.56
C ASN A 104 12.97 -5.96 10.57
N GLN A 105 13.26 -6.56 11.73
CA GLN A 105 13.57 -7.98 11.87
C GLN A 105 12.32 -8.83 12.09
N LEU A 106 11.38 -8.33 12.91
CA LEU A 106 10.14 -9.02 13.25
C LEU A 106 9.09 -8.92 12.12
N MET A 107 9.04 -7.80 11.40
CA MET A 107 8.02 -7.57 10.36
C MET A 107 8.01 -8.66 9.25
N PRO A 108 9.15 -9.10 8.68
CA PRO A 108 9.15 -10.22 7.73
C PRO A 108 8.63 -11.53 8.33
N VAL A 109 8.94 -11.80 9.61
CA VAL A 109 8.49 -13.01 10.32
C VAL A 109 6.97 -12.98 10.54
N LEU A 110 6.42 -11.83 10.92
CA LEU A 110 4.97 -11.64 11.08
C LEU A 110 4.24 -11.86 9.74
N ARG A 111 4.73 -11.27 8.65
CA ARG A 111 4.15 -11.44 7.31
C ARG A 111 4.22 -12.89 6.80
N GLN A 112 5.25 -13.63 7.17
CA GLN A 112 5.38 -15.05 6.83
C GLN A 112 4.39 -15.92 7.61
N ARG A 113 4.21 -15.64 8.91
CA ARG A 113 3.40 -16.45 9.83
C ARG A 113 1.91 -16.13 9.78
N ALA A 114 1.56 -14.85 9.62
CA ALA A 114 0.19 -14.36 9.48
C ALA A 114 -0.02 -13.83 8.07
N ARG A 115 -0.20 -14.78 7.14
CA ARG A 115 -0.47 -14.49 5.73
C ARG A 115 -1.89 -13.94 5.55
N PRO A 116 -2.17 -13.16 4.49
CA PRO A 116 -3.53 -12.82 4.11
C PRO A 116 -4.41 -14.05 3.88
N ASP A 117 -5.69 -13.92 4.19
CA ASP A 117 -6.71 -14.94 4.01
C ASP A 117 -6.28 -16.34 4.53
N PHE A 118 -5.91 -16.37 5.81
CA PHE A 118 -5.39 -17.55 6.48
C PHE A 118 -5.94 -17.67 7.91
N ILE A 119 -5.94 -18.89 8.44
CA ILE A 119 -6.30 -19.14 9.84
C ILE A 119 -5.01 -19.23 10.66
N ILE A 120 -4.92 -18.39 11.68
CA ILE A 120 -3.79 -18.37 12.61
C ILE A 120 -4.24 -18.66 14.03
N ARG A 121 -3.32 -19.23 14.81
CA ARG A 121 -3.42 -19.44 16.25
C ARG A 121 -2.34 -18.61 16.95
N PHE A 122 -2.70 -17.96 18.06
CA PHE A 122 -1.78 -17.15 18.86
C PHE A 122 -2.37 -16.86 20.24
N ARG A 123 -1.54 -16.41 21.17
CA ARG A 123 -1.98 -15.82 22.44
C ARG A 123 -2.15 -14.33 22.31
N ALA A 124 -3.25 -13.81 22.85
CA ALA A 124 -3.53 -12.39 22.84
C ALA A 124 -4.29 -11.88 24.08
N ARG A 125 -4.26 -10.57 24.25
CA ARG A 125 -5.15 -9.83 25.17
C ARG A 125 -6.20 -9.07 24.37
N ARG A 126 -7.43 -8.97 24.87
CA ARG A 126 -8.51 -8.20 24.23
C ARG A 126 -8.48 -6.74 24.67
N SER A 127 -8.79 -5.82 23.76
CA SER A 127 -9.03 -4.42 24.15
C SER A 127 -10.34 -4.28 24.92
N GLU A 128 -10.46 -3.20 25.70
CA GLU A 128 -11.70 -2.86 26.41
C GLU A 128 -12.89 -2.62 25.46
N ASP A 129 -12.62 -2.09 24.26
CA ASP A 129 -13.63 -1.85 23.22
C ASP A 129 -14.02 -3.13 22.43
N GLY A 130 -13.29 -4.24 22.63
CA GLY A 130 -13.54 -5.52 21.96
C GLY A 130 -13.18 -5.58 20.47
N THR A 131 -12.58 -4.52 19.90
CA THR A 131 -12.23 -4.43 18.47
C THR A 131 -10.78 -4.78 18.15
N ARG A 132 -9.91 -4.84 19.17
CA ARG A 132 -8.46 -5.07 19.04
C ARG A 132 -8.00 -6.26 19.87
N LEU A 133 -6.97 -6.93 19.38
CA LEU A 133 -6.24 -8.02 20.04
C LEU A 133 -4.76 -7.65 20.09
N LEU A 134 -4.13 -7.70 21.26
CA LEU A 134 -2.70 -7.50 21.43
C LEU A 134 -1.98 -8.85 21.33
N LEU A 135 -1.13 -9.02 20.34
CA LEU A 135 -0.34 -10.23 20.13
C LEU A 135 0.72 -10.43 21.23
N LEU A 136 0.76 -11.61 21.84
CA LEU A 136 1.72 -11.94 22.90
C LEU A 136 2.81 -12.94 22.46
N ASP A 137 2.55 -13.73 21.42
CA ASP A 137 3.52 -14.66 20.84
C ASP A 137 3.42 -14.74 19.32
N LEU A 138 4.33 -15.47 18.69
CA LEU A 138 4.36 -15.55 17.23
C LEU A 138 3.18 -16.38 16.72
N PRO A 139 2.42 -15.89 15.73
CA PRO A 139 1.33 -16.66 15.13
C PRO A 139 1.82 -17.98 14.54
N GLU A 140 0.96 -18.98 14.61
CA GLU A 140 1.14 -20.29 14.00
C GLU A 140 -0.07 -20.64 13.12
N PRO A 141 0.06 -21.55 12.15
CA PRO A 141 -1.09 -22.05 11.42
C PRO A 141 -2.14 -22.65 12.38
N GLY A 142 -3.37 -22.17 12.28
CA GLY A 142 -4.52 -22.69 13.00
C GLY A 142 -5.51 -23.41 12.08
N PHE A 143 -6.48 -24.10 12.67
CA PHE A 143 -7.60 -24.65 11.95
C PHE A 143 -8.82 -24.75 12.86
N ASP A 144 -9.95 -24.27 12.37
CA ASP A 144 -11.27 -24.49 12.94
C ASP A 144 -12.30 -24.59 11.79
N PRO A 145 -13.28 -25.52 11.84
CA PRO A 145 -14.27 -25.68 10.78
C PRO A 145 -15.16 -24.45 10.55
N GLU A 146 -15.54 -23.72 11.59
CA GLU A 146 -16.39 -22.52 11.47
C GLU A 146 -15.60 -21.35 10.87
N LEU A 147 -14.37 -21.12 11.36
CA LEU A 147 -13.46 -20.14 10.76
C LEU A 147 -13.10 -20.49 9.33
N LYS A 148 -12.99 -21.79 9.00
CA LYS A 148 -12.75 -22.25 7.63
C LYS A 148 -13.92 -21.91 6.70
N ALA A 149 -15.16 -22.04 7.17
CA ALA A 149 -16.34 -21.64 6.39
C ALA A 149 -16.34 -20.14 6.10
N ILE A 150 -16.00 -19.31 7.10
CA ILE A 150 -15.85 -17.86 6.92
C ILE A 150 -14.75 -17.54 5.92
N LEU A 151 -13.59 -18.20 6.04
CA LEU A 151 -12.47 -18.00 5.13
C LEU A 151 -12.82 -18.40 3.69
N ASP A 152 -13.55 -19.50 3.50
CA ASP A 152 -13.98 -19.94 2.18
C ASP A 152 -14.96 -18.96 1.55
N GLU A 153 -15.90 -18.42 2.34
CA GLU A 153 -16.81 -17.37 1.89
C GLU A 153 -16.06 -16.09 1.52
N GLN A 154 -15.13 -15.67 2.38
CA GLN A 154 -14.28 -14.49 2.18
C GLN A 154 -13.45 -14.55 0.89
N LYS A 155 -13.04 -15.76 0.47
CA LYS A 155 -12.27 -15.98 -0.77
C LYS A 155 -13.12 -16.01 -2.03
N LYS A 156 -14.44 -16.03 -1.92
CA LYS A 156 -15.30 -16.01 -3.11
C LYS A 156 -15.12 -14.68 -3.84
N PRO A 157 -14.89 -14.70 -5.16
CA PRO A 157 -14.82 -13.48 -5.95
C PRO A 157 -16.17 -12.76 -5.86
N VAL A 158 -16.13 -11.46 -5.56
CA VAL A 158 -17.30 -10.59 -5.66
C VAL A 158 -17.19 -9.85 -6.97
N THR A 159 -18.08 -10.16 -7.91
CA THR A 159 -18.06 -9.57 -9.25
C THR A 159 -19.45 -9.13 -9.70
N PHE A 160 -19.51 -8.17 -10.61
CA PHE A 160 -20.74 -7.82 -11.32
C PHE A 160 -20.44 -7.37 -12.74
N TRP A 161 -21.35 -7.66 -13.67
CA TRP A 161 -21.24 -7.27 -15.07
C TRP A 161 -21.95 -5.93 -15.33
N VAL A 162 -21.32 -5.08 -16.13
CA VAL A 162 -21.88 -3.81 -16.59
C VAL A 162 -21.80 -3.73 -18.11
N ASP A 163 -22.96 -3.57 -18.75
CA ASP A 163 -23.06 -3.44 -20.20
C ASP A 163 -22.23 -2.25 -20.71
N GLY A 164 -21.29 -2.53 -21.61
CA GLY A 164 -20.36 -1.56 -22.19
C GLY A 164 -19.10 -1.25 -21.36
N LEU A 165 -19.00 -1.71 -20.11
CA LEU A 165 -17.85 -1.43 -19.22
C LEU A 165 -17.14 -2.70 -18.71
N GLY A 166 -17.72 -3.87 -18.91
CA GLY A 166 -17.06 -5.14 -18.58
C GLY A 166 -17.46 -5.73 -17.23
N THR A 167 -16.61 -6.62 -16.71
CA THR A 167 -16.80 -7.27 -15.40
C THR A 167 -15.99 -6.52 -14.36
N PHE A 168 -16.66 -5.99 -13.35
CA PHE A 168 -16.01 -5.44 -12.17
C PHE A 168 -15.74 -6.54 -11.15
N ALA A 169 -14.54 -6.56 -10.58
CA ALA A 169 -14.12 -7.49 -9.55
C ALA A 169 -13.60 -6.74 -8.31
N LEU A 170 -14.05 -7.13 -7.12
CA LEU A 170 -13.62 -6.49 -5.88
C LEU A 170 -12.16 -6.84 -5.57
N ASN A 171 -11.30 -5.82 -5.54
CA ASN A 171 -9.99 -5.89 -4.93
C ASN A 171 -10.14 -5.68 -3.42
N ARG A 172 -10.23 -6.78 -2.66
CA ARG A 172 -10.43 -6.73 -1.20
C ARG A 172 -9.27 -6.09 -0.43
N ALA A 173 -8.08 -6.04 -1.01
CA ALA A 173 -6.91 -5.43 -0.38
C ALA A 173 -7.01 -3.90 -0.44
N LEU A 174 -7.45 -3.36 -1.58
CA LEU A 174 -7.55 -1.92 -1.83
C LEU A 174 -8.93 -1.35 -1.48
N GLY A 175 -9.96 -2.18 -1.44
CA GLY A 175 -11.32 -1.78 -1.06
C GLY A 175 -12.16 -1.24 -2.21
N TRP A 176 -11.73 -1.38 -3.47
CA TRP A 176 -12.49 -0.93 -4.64
C TRP A 176 -12.75 -2.07 -5.64
N PHE A 177 -13.73 -1.88 -6.50
CA PHE A 177 -13.98 -2.71 -7.66
C PHE A 177 -13.17 -2.25 -8.86
N GLU A 178 -12.53 -3.17 -9.56
CA GLU A 178 -11.71 -2.90 -10.74
C GLU A 178 -12.32 -3.57 -11.97
N ALA A 179 -12.28 -2.89 -13.11
CA ALA A 179 -12.56 -3.47 -14.43
C ALA A 179 -11.54 -2.95 -15.46
N GLU A 180 -11.34 -3.68 -16.55
CA GLU A 180 -10.56 -3.22 -17.69
C GLU A 180 -11.48 -2.80 -18.84
N ALA A 181 -11.17 -1.67 -19.46
CA ALA A 181 -11.88 -1.16 -20.62
C ALA A 181 -10.92 -0.59 -21.68
N ASP A 182 -11.46 -0.25 -22.85
CA ASP A 182 -10.72 0.42 -23.91
C ASP A 182 -10.92 1.94 -23.79
N TRP A 183 -9.81 2.66 -23.79
CA TRP A 183 -9.70 4.11 -23.88
C TRP A 183 -8.97 4.49 -25.15
N LEU A 184 -9.72 4.74 -26.22
CA LEU A 184 -9.19 5.15 -27.53
C LEU A 184 -8.13 4.19 -28.11
N GLY A 185 -8.31 2.87 -27.90
CA GLY A 185 -7.37 1.84 -28.35
C GLY A 185 -6.30 1.44 -27.33
N SER A 186 -6.25 2.10 -26.16
CA SER A 186 -5.37 1.75 -25.04
C SER A 186 -6.17 1.11 -23.91
N PRO A 187 -5.64 0.09 -23.21
CA PRO A 187 -6.30 -0.44 -22.03
C PRO A 187 -6.32 0.60 -20.91
N ILE A 188 -7.42 0.69 -20.17
CA ILE A 188 -7.55 1.52 -18.97
C ILE A 188 -8.21 0.72 -17.84
N ARG A 189 -7.77 0.93 -16.61
CA ARG A 189 -8.45 0.42 -15.41
C ARG A 189 -9.57 1.36 -14.97
N LEU A 190 -10.73 0.79 -14.65
CA LEU A 190 -11.87 1.51 -14.11
C LEU A 190 -12.06 1.10 -12.65
N ASP A 191 -11.95 2.06 -11.74
CA ASP A 191 -11.99 1.82 -10.30
C ASP A 191 -13.22 2.48 -9.67
N LEU A 192 -13.94 1.72 -8.85
CA LEU A 192 -15.11 2.18 -8.11
C LEU A 192 -14.95 1.82 -6.63
N ASP A 193 -14.99 2.81 -5.74
CA ASP A 193 -14.99 2.53 -4.30
C ASP A 193 -16.19 1.64 -3.94
N ARG A 194 -15.96 0.63 -3.08
CA ARG A 194 -17.01 -0.30 -2.64
C ARG A 194 -18.09 0.36 -1.78
N ASP A 195 -17.74 1.45 -1.09
CA ASP A 195 -18.61 2.12 -0.11
C ASP A 195 -19.38 3.29 -0.75
N GLU A 196 -19.05 3.63 -2.00
CA GLU A 196 -19.75 4.63 -2.81
C GLU A 196 -21.08 4.15 -3.40
N ASP A 197 -21.93 5.11 -3.79
CA ASP A 197 -23.17 4.82 -4.50
C ASP A 197 -22.87 4.36 -5.93
N ARG A 198 -22.77 3.03 -6.09
CA ARG A 198 -22.46 2.37 -7.34
C ARG A 198 -23.33 2.83 -8.51
N GLU A 199 -24.62 3.09 -8.33
CA GLU A 199 -25.49 3.49 -9.45
C GLU A 199 -25.09 4.87 -9.98
N LYS A 200 -24.75 5.80 -9.09
CA LYS A 200 -24.26 7.13 -9.46
C LYS A 200 -22.87 7.07 -10.09
N CYS A 201 -21.94 6.32 -9.50
CA CYS A 201 -20.61 6.13 -10.08
C CYS A 201 -20.70 5.59 -11.51
N LEU A 202 -21.51 4.53 -11.74
CA LEU A 202 -21.70 3.95 -13.07
C LEU A 202 -22.40 4.91 -14.04
N PHE A 203 -23.31 5.75 -13.56
CA PHE A 203 -23.93 6.78 -14.39
C PHE A 203 -22.90 7.77 -14.93
N TYR A 204 -22.05 8.33 -14.06
CA TYR A 204 -21.00 9.25 -14.45
C TYR A 204 -19.91 8.57 -15.29
N LEU A 205 -19.53 7.33 -14.94
CA LEU A 205 -18.53 6.58 -15.68
C LEU A 205 -18.96 6.34 -17.13
N ARG A 206 -20.23 5.97 -17.34
CA ARG A 206 -20.80 5.82 -18.69
C ARG A 206 -20.79 7.15 -19.45
N ALA A 207 -21.06 8.26 -18.78
CA ALA A 207 -21.03 9.59 -19.41
C ALA A 207 -19.60 9.98 -19.84
N LEU A 208 -18.62 9.73 -18.98
CA LEU A 208 -17.19 9.93 -19.26
C LEU A 208 -16.73 9.05 -20.43
N MET A 209 -17.06 7.75 -20.38
CA MET A 209 -16.71 6.78 -21.43
C MET A 209 -17.37 7.08 -22.78
N LYS A 210 -18.58 7.64 -22.80
CA LYS A 210 -19.23 8.08 -24.05
C LYS A 210 -18.53 9.30 -24.67
N GLY A 211 -17.89 10.12 -23.85
CA GLY A 211 -17.16 11.33 -24.25
C GLY A 211 -15.64 11.17 -24.35
N GLN A 212 -15.13 9.93 -24.42
CA GLN A 212 -13.70 9.59 -24.35
C GLN A 212 -12.77 10.55 -25.08
N ALA A 213 -13.02 10.79 -26.38
CA ALA A 213 -12.13 11.62 -27.19
C ALA A 213 -12.08 13.09 -26.75
N ASP A 214 -13.19 13.65 -26.29
CA ASP A 214 -13.23 15.02 -25.75
C ASP A 214 -12.52 15.10 -24.40
N TRP A 215 -12.81 14.12 -23.53
CA TRP A 215 -12.21 14.04 -22.21
C TRP A 215 -10.70 13.84 -22.26
N ASP A 216 -10.23 12.92 -23.09
CA ASP A 216 -8.79 12.64 -23.27
C ASP A 216 -8.02 13.91 -23.67
N GLY A 217 -8.53 14.67 -24.64
CA GLY A 217 -7.91 15.94 -25.05
C GLY A 217 -7.87 16.96 -23.91
N ARG A 218 -8.94 17.08 -23.13
CA ARG A 218 -9.02 18.01 -21.98
C ARG A 218 -8.09 17.60 -20.84
N LEU A 219 -8.02 16.30 -20.53
CA LEU A 219 -7.16 15.74 -19.49
C LEU A 219 -5.68 15.96 -19.82
N ARG A 220 -5.26 15.60 -21.05
CA ARG A 220 -3.90 15.81 -21.54
C ARG A 220 -3.54 17.30 -21.57
N ALA A 221 -4.48 18.16 -21.98
CA ALA A 221 -4.26 19.60 -21.98
C ALA A 221 -4.12 20.18 -20.56
N CYS A 222 -4.80 19.61 -19.57
CA CYS A 222 -4.64 19.96 -18.16
C CYS A 222 -3.25 19.56 -17.65
N ALA A 223 -2.85 18.30 -17.88
CA ALA A 223 -1.51 17.82 -17.54
C ALA A 223 -0.40 18.67 -18.17
N ALA A 224 -0.50 18.98 -19.47
CA ALA A 224 0.47 19.83 -20.15
C ALA A 224 0.44 21.30 -19.71
N ARG A 225 -0.68 21.79 -19.14
CA ARG A 225 -0.74 23.14 -18.57
C ARG A 225 0.07 23.22 -17.28
N ASP A 226 -0.02 22.19 -16.44
CA ASP A 226 0.54 22.24 -15.08
C ASP A 226 1.95 21.64 -14.98
N LEU A 227 2.28 20.65 -15.81
CA LEU A 227 3.49 19.83 -15.62
C LEU A 227 4.52 19.94 -16.76
N LEU A 228 4.22 20.68 -17.84
CA LEU A 228 5.14 20.78 -18.98
C LEU A 228 6.45 21.48 -18.63
N GLU A 229 6.38 22.57 -17.85
CA GLU A 229 7.58 23.29 -17.39
C GLU A 229 8.46 22.36 -16.55
N LEU A 230 7.86 21.65 -15.60
CA LEU A 230 8.55 20.67 -14.76
C LEU A 230 9.19 19.53 -15.58
N ALA A 231 8.51 19.03 -16.62
CA ALA A 231 9.08 17.99 -17.48
C ALA A 231 10.32 18.47 -18.24
N ASN A 232 10.34 19.75 -18.65
CA ASN A 232 11.51 20.34 -19.31
C ASN A 232 12.68 20.52 -18.34
N ASP A 233 12.41 20.90 -17.08
CA ASP A 233 13.43 20.96 -16.04
C ASP A 233 14.10 19.60 -15.83
N TRP A 234 13.30 18.52 -15.75
CA TRP A 234 13.81 17.16 -15.58
C TRP A 234 14.59 16.65 -16.80
N ALA A 235 14.13 17.01 -18.00
CA ALA A 235 14.86 16.69 -19.23
C ALA A 235 16.23 17.39 -19.27
N SER A 236 16.33 18.60 -18.72
CA SER A 236 17.58 19.34 -18.52
C SER A 236 18.53 18.63 -17.56
N ASP A 237 18.03 18.21 -16.41
CA ASP A 237 18.82 17.53 -15.37
C ASP A 237 19.33 16.14 -15.80
N GLY A 238 18.59 15.47 -16.69
CA GLY A 238 18.98 14.18 -17.28
C GLY A 238 19.88 14.26 -18.52
N GLY A 239 20.12 15.46 -19.05
CA GLY A 239 20.88 15.70 -20.28
C GLY A 239 22.40 15.55 -20.10
N CYS A 240 23.11 15.19 -21.17
CA CYS A 240 24.57 15.21 -21.20
C CYS A 240 25.06 16.67 -21.25
N GLU A 241 26.06 17.06 -20.45
CA GLU A 241 26.66 18.42 -20.43
C GLU A 241 27.15 18.93 -21.82
N GLU A 242 27.28 18.04 -22.81
CA GLU A 242 27.72 18.36 -24.17
C GLU A 242 26.60 18.79 -25.13
N HIS A 243 25.31 18.64 -24.77
CA HIS A 243 24.17 19.11 -25.57
C HIS A 243 23.04 19.64 -24.67
N GLU A 244 22.58 20.87 -24.93
CA GLU A 244 21.32 21.35 -24.38
C GLU A 244 20.20 20.40 -24.85
N PRO A 245 19.42 19.81 -23.94
CA PRO A 245 18.32 18.94 -24.33
C PRO A 245 17.27 19.75 -25.08
N GLU A 246 16.71 19.16 -26.14
CA GLU A 246 15.60 19.77 -26.86
C GLU A 246 14.40 19.90 -25.93
N GLU A 247 13.84 21.11 -25.83
CA GLU A 247 12.62 21.35 -25.06
C GLU A 247 11.48 20.50 -25.62
N ILE A 248 10.84 19.76 -24.71
CA ILE A 248 9.63 19.01 -24.97
C ILE A 248 8.53 20.03 -25.24
N THR A 249 7.97 19.97 -26.45
CA THR A 249 6.81 20.78 -26.83
C THR A 249 5.54 20.29 -26.13
N ARG A 250 4.53 21.16 -26.06
CA ARG A 250 3.22 20.81 -25.49
C ARG A 250 2.61 19.60 -26.18
N GLU A 251 2.71 19.52 -27.50
CA GLU A 251 2.15 18.43 -28.30
C GLU A 251 2.87 17.11 -28.00
N GLN A 252 4.20 17.12 -27.96
CA GLN A 252 5.00 15.94 -27.60
C GLN A 252 4.72 15.46 -26.18
N PHE A 253 4.55 16.38 -25.23
CA PHE A 253 4.16 16.03 -23.87
C PHE A 253 2.80 15.31 -23.87
N MET A 254 1.81 15.91 -24.53
CA MET A 254 0.46 15.35 -24.60
C MET A 254 0.43 14.00 -25.30
N GLU A 255 1.23 13.78 -26.35
CA GLU A 255 1.30 12.50 -27.08
C GLU A 255 1.95 11.37 -26.27
N ARG A 256 2.86 11.69 -25.35
CA ARG A 256 3.57 10.69 -24.53
C ARG A 256 2.74 10.14 -23.37
N LEU A 257 1.68 10.84 -22.95
CA LEU A 257 0.84 10.38 -21.84
C LEU A 257 0.11 9.08 -22.21
N GLU A 258 0.18 8.08 -21.37
CA GLU A 258 -0.51 6.81 -21.59
C GLU A 258 -1.58 6.62 -20.51
N PRO A 259 -2.88 6.51 -20.85
CA PRO A 259 -3.93 6.29 -19.85
C PRO A 259 -3.65 5.02 -19.04
N ASP A 260 -3.80 5.10 -17.72
CA ASP A 260 -3.56 3.96 -16.82
C ASP A 260 -4.86 3.56 -16.09
N ALA A 261 -5.44 4.50 -15.34
CA ALA A 261 -6.62 4.25 -14.52
C ALA A 261 -7.54 5.47 -14.45
N VAL A 262 -8.81 5.24 -14.16
CA VAL A 262 -9.77 6.27 -13.76
C VAL A 262 -10.61 5.76 -12.60
N GLN A 263 -10.73 6.58 -11.57
CA GLN A 263 -11.59 6.37 -10.42
C GLN A 263 -12.67 7.43 -10.42
N ILE A 264 -13.91 7.04 -10.10
CA ILE A 264 -15.04 7.97 -10.12
C ILE A 264 -15.93 7.81 -8.90
N SER A 265 -16.29 8.95 -8.33
CA SER A 265 -17.08 9.05 -7.11
C SER A 265 -18.56 9.29 -7.42
N GLY A 266 -19.43 9.07 -6.42
CA GLY A 266 -20.87 9.19 -6.57
C GLY A 266 -21.38 10.62 -6.79
N ASP A 267 -20.51 11.63 -6.62
CA ASP A 267 -20.78 13.04 -6.90
C ASP A 267 -20.31 13.49 -8.29
N GLY A 268 -19.69 12.60 -9.06
CA GLY A 268 -19.17 12.90 -10.40
C GLY A 268 -17.78 13.54 -10.40
N SER A 269 -17.10 13.64 -9.25
CA SER A 269 -15.66 13.83 -9.20
C SER A 269 -14.93 12.60 -9.74
N PHE A 270 -13.77 12.82 -10.34
CA PHE A 270 -12.91 11.78 -10.84
C PHE A 270 -11.45 12.08 -10.54
N ASP A 271 -10.71 11.00 -10.47
CA ASP A 271 -9.27 10.96 -10.46
C ASP A 271 -8.84 10.17 -11.69
N PHE A 272 -7.91 10.70 -12.47
CA PHE A 272 -7.44 10.08 -13.71
C PHE A 272 -5.93 9.99 -13.70
N TRP A 273 -5.40 8.81 -14.00
CA TRP A 273 -3.97 8.54 -13.98
C TRP A 273 -3.45 8.27 -15.38
N PHE A 274 -2.32 8.89 -15.69
CA PHE A 274 -1.51 8.59 -16.84
C PHE A 274 -0.14 8.06 -16.39
N ASN A 275 0.37 7.07 -17.11
CA ASN A 275 1.80 6.82 -17.15
C ASN A 275 2.49 7.96 -17.89
N ASP A 276 3.67 8.36 -17.40
CA ASP A 276 4.42 9.53 -17.87
C ASP A 276 5.02 9.39 -19.27
N GLY A 277 5.05 8.18 -19.84
CA GLY A 277 5.73 7.95 -21.12
C GLY A 277 7.21 8.35 -21.09
N ALA A 278 7.88 8.13 -19.95
CA ALA A 278 9.26 8.50 -19.67
C ALA A 278 9.54 10.02 -19.53
N LEU A 279 8.53 10.84 -19.27
CA LEU A 279 8.69 12.27 -18.96
C LEU A 279 9.24 12.53 -17.55
N PHE A 280 8.92 11.67 -16.58
CA PHE A 280 9.25 11.78 -15.17
C PHE A 280 9.90 10.50 -14.62
N TRP A 281 10.64 9.77 -15.47
CA TRP A 281 11.37 8.56 -15.09
C TRP A 281 10.53 7.49 -14.36
N GLY A 282 9.26 7.37 -14.72
CA GLY A 282 8.35 6.35 -14.22
C GLY A 282 7.44 6.78 -13.06
N HIS A 283 7.39 8.08 -12.73
CA HIS A 283 6.33 8.61 -11.87
C HIS A 283 4.98 8.59 -12.61
N SER A 284 3.88 8.60 -11.86
CA SER A 284 2.53 8.71 -12.42
C SER A 284 2.10 10.16 -12.50
N ILE A 285 1.24 10.48 -13.47
CA ILE A 285 0.61 11.79 -13.61
C ILE A 285 -0.85 11.64 -13.22
N HIS A 286 -1.25 12.32 -12.16
CA HIS A 286 -2.59 12.29 -11.61
C HIS A 286 -3.33 13.59 -11.95
N VAL A 287 -4.51 13.47 -12.52
CA VAL A 287 -5.39 14.58 -12.91
C VAL A 287 -6.69 14.46 -12.14
N THR A 288 -7.01 15.49 -11.35
CA THR A 288 -8.26 15.58 -10.59
C THR A 288 -9.27 16.46 -11.30
N GLY A 289 -10.56 16.18 -11.12
CA GLY A 289 -11.61 17.04 -11.62
C GLY A 289 -13.00 16.49 -11.40
N SER A 290 -13.96 17.02 -12.15
CA SER A 290 -15.34 16.54 -12.11
C SER A 290 -15.97 16.55 -13.50
N LEU A 291 -17.02 15.76 -13.71
CA LEU A 291 -17.74 15.77 -14.99
C LEU A 291 -18.42 17.12 -15.27
N GLU A 292 -18.81 17.86 -14.23
CA GLU A 292 -19.43 19.19 -14.35
C GLU A 292 -18.40 20.30 -14.58
N GLY A 293 -17.30 20.30 -13.80
CA GLY A 293 -16.26 21.34 -13.84
C GLY A 293 -15.16 21.10 -14.89
N GLY A 294 -14.96 19.86 -15.30
CA GLY A 294 -13.81 19.44 -16.10
C GLY A 294 -12.58 19.08 -15.28
N PRO A 295 -11.42 18.87 -15.95
CA PRO A 295 -10.14 18.69 -15.28
C PRO A 295 -9.70 19.98 -14.59
N GLU A 296 -9.33 19.89 -13.32
CA GLU A 296 -9.02 21.05 -12.48
C GLU A 296 -7.52 21.23 -12.30
N LYS A 297 -6.81 20.16 -11.93
CA LYS A 297 -5.37 20.19 -11.63
C LYS A 297 -4.71 18.88 -12.07
N ALA A 298 -3.44 18.96 -12.46
CA ALA A 298 -2.58 17.80 -12.61
C ALA A 298 -1.36 17.89 -11.68
N GLU A 299 -0.95 16.75 -11.12
CA GLU A 299 0.25 16.61 -10.32
C GLU A 299 0.98 15.29 -10.57
N MET A 300 2.23 15.22 -10.13
CA MET A 300 3.06 14.02 -10.21
C MET A 300 2.97 13.25 -8.90
N GLU A 301 2.79 11.94 -8.97
CA GLU A 301 2.73 11.04 -7.82
C GLU A 301 3.72 9.87 -7.99
N GLY A 302 4.26 9.39 -6.86
CA GLY A 302 5.08 8.18 -6.78
C GLY A 302 6.53 8.43 -6.40
#